data_AF-V4AHS0-F1
#
_entry.id   AF-V4AHS0-F1
#
_cell.length_a   1.000
_cell.length_b   1.000
_cell.length_c   1.000
_cell.angle_alpha   90.00
_cell.angle_beta   90.00
_cell.angle_gamma   90.00
#
_symmetry.space_group_name_H-M   'P 1'
#
loop_
_entity.id
_entity.type
_entity.pdbx_description
1 polymer ?
#
loop_
_entity_poly.entity_id
_entity_poly.type
_entity_poly.pdbx_seq_one_letter_code
_entity_poly.pdbx_strand_id
1 'polypeptide(L)'
;MGYKKNSYCSQGIRRGSAVLLFSLILSYFLTDVQSCAQVKLCDPNYTTDGEYWLYPAIYNYRPVKIYCKGMNTPTPSEYLTLFETNLFMYQNNRYTDGTSCSMETYEHENSGRTLYNKIGVDIRTMTIIETDSNFTTQIQGKVVRYGWVQSCSGYTSSCDYKGVAGMSVADTGLIFSGMNEWIKFGTDGEFSTVLRNDHTIALKGDGACGGGKPKYPIKLETDPSFSKLCTVV
;
A
#
# COMPACT_ATOMS: atom_id res chain seq x y z
N MET A 1 26.91 -0.30 1.81
CA MET A 1 25.52 -0.01 1.40
C MET A 1 25.40 1.50 1.21
N GLY A 2 25.45 1.97 -0.04
CA GLY A 2 25.60 3.40 -0.36
C GLY A 2 24.26 4.13 -0.34
N TYR A 3 24.10 5.06 0.61
CA TYR A 3 22.99 5.99 0.63
C TYR A 3 23.20 7.07 -0.44
N LYS A 4 22.34 7.12 -1.47
CA LYS A 4 22.29 8.30 -2.35
C LYS A 4 21.57 9.41 -1.59
N LYS A 5 22.31 10.42 -1.12
CA LYS A 5 21.73 11.68 -0.65
C LYS A 5 20.99 12.32 -1.82
N ASN A 6 19.70 12.61 -1.66
CA ASN A 6 18.94 13.35 -2.67
C ASN A 6 19.63 14.69 -2.94
N SER A 7 19.96 14.94 -4.20
CA SER A 7 20.42 16.23 -4.70
C SER A 7 19.26 17.23 -4.64
N TYR A 8 19.52 18.44 -4.14
CA TYR A 8 18.55 19.53 -4.05
C TYR A 8 17.95 19.88 -5.42
N CYS A 9 16.63 19.98 -5.52
CA CYS A 9 15.96 20.47 -6.72
C CYS A 9 16.02 22.01 -6.74
N SER A 10 17.13 22.56 -7.22
CA SER A 10 17.21 24.00 -7.49
C SER A 10 16.39 24.29 -8.75
N GLN A 11 15.26 24.99 -8.62
CA GLN A 11 14.54 25.48 -9.79
C GLN A 11 15.43 26.49 -10.53
N GLY A 12 15.87 26.12 -11.73
CA GLY A 12 16.55 27.02 -12.65
C GLY A 12 15.60 28.09 -13.18
N ILE A 13 15.40 29.17 -12.43
CA ILE A 13 14.88 30.42 -12.98
C ILE A 13 16.03 31.10 -13.72
N ARG A 14 16.13 30.88 -15.04
CA ARG A 14 16.91 31.76 -15.91
C ARG A 14 16.21 33.12 -16.00
N ARG A 15 16.64 34.09 -15.19
CA ARG A 15 16.54 35.52 -15.54
C ARG A 15 17.88 36.18 -15.25
N GLY A 16 18.41 36.84 -16.28
CA GLY A 16 19.77 37.35 -16.32
C GLY A 16 20.06 38.46 -15.32
N SER A 17 21.37 38.63 -15.11
CA SER A 17 22.05 39.84 -14.65
C SER A 17 21.54 40.50 -13.36
N ALA A 18 22.20 40.23 -12.24
CA ALA A 18 22.96 41.26 -11.51
C ALA A 18 23.60 40.63 -10.26
N VAL A 19 24.91 40.84 -10.14
CA VAL A 19 25.71 40.62 -8.94
C VAL A 19 25.17 41.53 -7.83
N LEU A 20 24.87 40.98 -6.65
CA LEU A 20 24.93 41.57 -5.29
C LEU A 20 23.78 41.03 -4.41
N LEU A 21 24.12 40.12 -3.50
CA LEU A 21 23.72 40.07 -2.09
C LEU A 21 23.99 38.66 -1.55
N PHE A 22 25.27 38.42 -1.25
CA PHE A 22 25.65 37.39 -0.30
C PHE A 22 25.02 37.72 1.07
N SER A 23 24.49 36.70 1.74
CA SER A 23 24.26 36.65 3.19
C SER A 23 22.89 37.02 3.78
N LEU A 24 21.75 36.63 3.16
CA LEU A 24 20.46 36.53 3.89
C LEU A 24 19.37 35.63 3.26
N ILE A 25 19.67 34.80 2.25
CA ILE A 25 18.69 33.88 1.61
C ILE A 25 19.20 32.43 1.66
N LEU A 26 19.43 31.90 2.87
CA LEU A 26 19.80 30.49 3.05
C LEU A 26 18.80 29.73 3.93
N SER A 27 17.53 30.13 3.89
CA SER A 27 16.46 29.52 4.71
C SER A 27 15.22 29.10 3.93
N TYR A 28 15.20 29.22 2.60
CA TYR A 28 14.04 28.84 1.80
C TYR A 28 14.52 28.12 0.52
N PHE A 29 13.80 27.07 0.12
CA PHE A 29 14.11 26.11 -0.95
C PHE A 29 14.86 24.82 -0.54
N LEU A 30 14.42 24.19 0.55
CA LEU A 30 14.20 22.73 0.49
C LEU A 30 12.98 22.55 -0.41
N THR A 31 13.19 22.23 -1.68
CA THR A 31 12.10 21.80 -2.55
C THR A 31 11.67 20.41 -2.10
N ASP A 32 10.57 20.37 -1.37
CA ASP A 32 9.95 19.13 -0.91
C ASP A 32 9.39 18.36 -2.12
N VAL A 33 10.14 17.36 -2.58
CA VAL A 33 9.77 16.52 -3.73
C VAL A 33 8.65 15.58 -3.31
N GLN A 34 7.46 15.73 -3.88
CA GLN A 34 6.24 15.07 -3.41
C GLN A 34 5.96 13.74 -4.11
N SER A 35 6.55 13.48 -5.27
CA SER A 35 6.28 12.30 -6.10
C SER A 35 7.51 11.83 -6.86
N CYS A 36 7.50 10.58 -7.34
CA CYS A 36 8.57 10.05 -8.19
C CYS A 36 8.69 10.83 -9.50
N ALA A 37 7.57 11.29 -10.05
CA ALA A 37 7.56 12.13 -11.25
C ALA A 37 8.27 13.46 -11.00
N GLN A 38 8.11 14.05 -9.81
CA GLN A 38 8.83 15.27 -9.45
C GLN A 38 10.33 15.03 -9.25
N VAL A 39 10.74 13.88 -8.68
CA VAL A 39 12.17 13.48 -8.63
C VAL A 39 12.75 13.52 -10.04
N LYS A 40 12.02 12.94 -11.01
CA LYS A 40 12.44 12.89 -12.41
C LYS A 40 12.50 14.26 -13.08
N LEU A 41 11.53 15.13 -12.80
CA LEU A 41 11.51 16.50 -13.33
C LEU A 41 12.66 17.35 -12.77
N CYS A 42 13.03 17.10 -11.51
CA CYS A 42 14.12 17.80 -10.84
C CYS A 42 15.50 17.45 -11.40
N ASP A 43 15.75 16.17 -11.67
CA ASP A 43 16.96 15.72 -12.35
C ASP A 43 16.65 14.51 -13.25
N PRO A 44 16.62 14.71 -14.58
CA PRO A 44 16.37 13.65 -15.55
C PRO A 44 17.36 12.48 -15.48
N ASN A 45 18.53 12.64 -14.84
CA ASN A 45 19.51 11.55 -14.67
C ASN A 45 19.10 10.53 -13.60
N TYR A 46 18.11 10.85 -12.75
CA TYR A 46 17.50 9.86 -11.87
C TYR A 46 16.64 8.89 -12.70
N THR A 47 17.27 7.82 -13.18
CA THR A 47 16.67 6.79 -14.03
C THR A 47 16.52 5.44 -13.34
N THR A 48 17.01 5.32 -12.11
CA THR A 48 17.08 4.04 -11.38
C THR A 48 15.87 3.86 -10.47
N ASP A 49 15.18 2.73 -10.61
CA ASP A 49 14.14 2.33 -9.68
C ASP A 49 14.74 2.07 -8.28
N GLY A 50 14.02 2.42 -7.21
CA GLY A 50 14.57 2.29 -5.86
C GLY A 50 13.77 3.04 -4.81
N GLU A 51 14.28 3.03 -3.58
CA GLU A 51 13.72 3.79 -2.45
C GLU A 51 14.10 5.27 -2.52
N TYR A 52 13.11 6.15 -2.42
CA TYR A 52 13.27 7.60 -2.40
C TYR A 52 12.58 8.20 -1.17
N TRP A 53 13.19 9.23 -0.61
CA TRP A 53 12.51 10.10 0.35
C TRP A 53 11.65 11.11 -0.39
N LEU A 54 10.35 11.02 -0.20
CA LEU A 54 9.35 11.95 -0.72
C LEU A 54 8.73 12.74 0.42
N TYR A 55 8.18 13.91 0.11
CA TYR A 55 7.60 14.85 1.06
C TYR A 55 6.17 15.22 0.65
N PRO A 56 5.20 14.30 0.75
CA PRO A 56 3.83 14.58 0.30
C PRO A 56 3.18 15.72 1.08
N ALA A 57 2.53 16.65 0.38
CA ALA A 57 1.84 17.79 1.00
C ALA A 57 0.74 17.35 1.99
N ILE A 58 0.11 16.20 1.76
CA ILE A 58 -0.92 15.64 2.65
C ILE A 58 -0.42 15.29 4.04
N TYR A 59 0.90 15.14 4.20
CA TYR A 59 1.56 14.95 5.48
C TYR A 59 2.29 16.20 5.97
N ASN A 60 1.91 17.38 5.48
CA ASN A 60 2.59 18.64 5.77
C ASN A 60 4.09 18.53 5.48
N TYR A 61 4.43 17.91 4.35
CA TYR A 61 5.82 17.70 3.91
C TYR A 61 6.67 16.91 4.92
N ARG A 62 6.07 16.01 5.70
CA ARG A 62 6.84 15.02 6.46
C ARG A 62 7.42 13.98 5.50
N PRO A 63 8.69 13.56 5.69
CA PRO A 63 9.33 12.63 4.80
C PRO A 63 8.72 11.23 4.94
N VAL A 64 8.51 10.57 3.81
CA VAL A 64 8.10 9.16 3.72
C VAL A 64 9.01 8.44 2.73
N LYS A 65 9.29 7.17 3.02
CA LYS A 65 10.12 6.33 2.16
C LYS A 65 9.22 5.58 1.19
N ILE A 66 9.39 5.85 -0.10
CA ILE A 66 8.56 5.31 -1.17
C ILE A 66 9.46 4.73 -2.25
N TYR A 67 9.12 3.54 -2.73
CA TYR A 67 9.77 2.92 -3.86
C TYR A 67 9.23 3.51 -5.16
N CYS A 68 10.10 4.11 -5.97
CA CYS A 68 9.79 4.60 -7.30
C CYS A 68 10.12 3.52 -8.34
N LYS A 69 9.12 3.11 -9.12
CA LYS A 69 9.26 2.18 -10.25
C LYS A 69 9.14 2.94 -11.57
N GLY A 70 9.89 2.55 -12.59
CA GLY A 70 9.86 3.17 -13.90
C GLY A 70 10.50 4.56 -13.92
N MET A 71 11.55 4.79 -13.13
CA MET A 71 12.29 6.07 -13.09
C MET A 71 13.00 6.39 -14.43
N ASN A 72 13.18 5.39 -15.29
CA ASN A 72 13.62 5.56 -16.67
C ASN A 72 12.49 5.99 -17.63
N THR A 73 11.25 6.10 -17.16
CA THR A 73 10.08 6.51 -17.94
C THR A 73 9.62 7.93 -17.56
N PRO A 74 8.75 8.58 -18.36
CA PRO A 74 8.15 9.86 -18.00
C PRO A 74 7.16 9.80 -16.84
N THR A 75 6.63 8.62 -16.53
CA THR A 75 5.54 8.42 -15.56
C THR A 75 5.91 7.32 -14.56
N PRO A 76 6.90 7.55 -13.69
CA PRO A 76 7.21 6.61 -12.62
C PRO A 76 6.03 6.46 -11.66
N SER A 77 5.94 5.32 -10.99
CA SER A 77 4.85 4.98 -10.07
C SER A 77 5.38 4.70 -8.66
N GLU A 78 4.56 5.06 -7.67
CA GLU A 78 4.86 4.97 -6.25
C GLU A 78 4.38 3.67 -5.61
N TYR A 79 5.26 3.07 -4.81
CA TYR A 79 4.99 1.85 -4.06
C TYR A 79 5.48 1.96 -2.63
N LEU A 80 4.70 1.44 -1.68
CA LEU A 80 5.18 1.22 -0.33
C LEU A 80 5.84 -0.16 -0.26
N THR A 81 7.12 -0.17 0.12
CA THR A 81 7.83 -1.42 0.43
C THR A 81 7.39 -1.94 1.77
N LEU A 82 6.94 -3.19 1.82
CA LEU A 82 6.50 -3.84 3.05
C LEU A 82 7.69 -4.53 3.72
N PHE A 83 7.77 -4.45 5.06
CA PHE A 83 8.76 -5.19 5.83
C PHE A 83 8.43 -6.68 5.85
N GLU A 84 7.17 -7.01 6.12
CA GLU A 84 6.61 -8.37 6.01
C GLU A 84 5.71 -8.49 4.79
N THR A 85 5.73 -9.66 4.16
CA THR A 85 4.87 -9.96 3.02
C THR A 85 3.41 -10.07 3.46
N ASN A 86 2.53 -9.30 2.82
CA ASN A 86 1.09 -9.38 3.05
C ASN A 86 0.46 -10.53 2.24
N LEU A 87 -0.54 -11.22 2.80
CA LEU A 87 -1.13 -12.43 2.23
C LEU A 87 -2.63 -12.26 2.05
N PHE A 88 -3.12 -12.63 0.87
CA PHE A 88 -4.54 -12.72 0.57
C PHE A 88 -4.86 -14.09 -0.01
N MET A 89 -5.93 -14.69 0.46
CA MET A 89 -6.29 -16.05 0.10
C MET A 89 -7.80 -16.18 -0.07
N TYR A 90 -8.17 -16.64 -1.25
CA TYR A 90 -9.50 -17.05 -1.65
C TYR A 90 -9.42 -18.53 -2.01
N GLN A 91 -10.02 -19.36 -1.16
CA GLN A 91 -9.89 -20.81 -1.18
C GLN A 91 -10.63 -21.50 -2.33
N ASN A 92 -10.10 -22.67 -2.73
CA ASN A 92 -10.69 -23.59 -3.70
C ASN A 92 -11.49 -24.71 -3.02
N ASN A 93 -12.40 -24.32 -2.14
CA ASN A 93 -13.22 -25.29 -1.43
C ASN A 93 -14.58 -24.70 -1.12
N ARG A 94 -15.56 -25.59 -0.97
CA ARG A 94 -16.89 -25.26 -0.49
C ARG A 94 -17.42 -26.29 0.47
N TYR A 95 -18.37 -25.88 1.29
CA TYR A 95 -19.06 -26.81 2.17
C TYR A 95 -19.87 -27.80 1.35
N THR A 96 -19.77 -29.08 1.70
CA THR A 96 -20.48 -30.16 1.01
C THR A 96 -21.99 -30.07 1.25
N ASP A 97 -22.38 -29.56 2.42
CA ASP A 97 -23.75 -29.30 2.81
C ASP A 97 -23.84 -28.03 3.68
N GLY A 98 -25.04 -27.47 3.87
CA GLY A 98 -25.24 -26.21 4.60
C GLY A 98 -25.19 -26.31 6.13
N THR A 99 -24.90 -27.50 6.68
CA THR A 99 -25.02 -27.80 8.12
C THR A 99 -23.75 -28.34 8.75
N SER A 100 -22.96 -29.11 8.00
CA SER A 100 -21.68 -29.68 8.40
C SER A 100 -20.55 -28.85 7.82
N CYS A 101 -19.46 -28.71 8.58
CA CYS A 101 -18.26 -28.00 8.10
C CYS A 101 -17.37 -28.90 7.22
N SER A 102 -17.95 -29.95 6.63
CA SER A 102 -17.28 -30.82 5.67
C SER A 102 -17.05 -30.06 4.38
N MET A 103 -15.86 -30.22 3.80
CA MET A 103 -15.44 -29.46 2.61
C MET A 103 -15.24 -30.40 1.43
N GLU A 104 -15.61 -29.94 0.25
CA GLU A 104 -15.20 -30.52 -1.02
C GLU A 104 -14.39 -29.52 -1.84
N THR A 105 -13.58 -30.03 -2.76
CA THR A 105 -12.83 -29.21 -3.70
C THR A 105 -13.81 -28.47 -4.61
N TYR A 106 -13.63 -27.16 -4.72
CA TYR A 106 -14.41 -26.33 -5.63
C TYR A 106 -13.50 -25.27 -6.22
N GLU A 107 -13.13 -25.47 -7.47
CA GLU A 107 -12.27 -24.56 -8.23
C GLU A 107 -13.10 -23.39 -8.74
N HIS A 108 -12.98 -22.25 -8.07
CA HIS A 108 -13.64 -21.01 -8.51
C HIS A 108 -12.69 -20.18 -9.37
N GLU A 109 -13.17 -19.59 -10.47
CA GLU A 109 -12.30 -18.89 -11.43
C GLU A 109 -11.52 -17.70 -10.87
N ASN A 110 -12.04 -17.11 -9.79
CA ASN A 110 -11.44 -15.96 -9.09
C ASN A 110 -10.66 -16.35 -7.83
N SER A 111 -10.62 -17.64 -7.49
CA SER A 111 -9.84 -18.11 -6.34
C SER A 111 -8.35 -17.88 -6.55
N GLY A 112 -7.62 -17.80 -5.45
CA GLY A 112 -6.18 -17.65 -5.53
C GLY A 112 -5.53 -17.33 -4.19
N ARG A 113 -4.21 -17.35 -4.22
CA ARG A 113 -3.36 -17.06 -3.08
C ARG A 113 -2.25 -16.12 -3.53
N THR A 114 -2.34 -14.89 -3.06
CA THR A 114 -1.48 -13.78 -3.47
C THR A 114 -0.66 -13.28 -2.30
N LEU A 115 0.64 -13.12 -2.54
CA LEU A 115 1.57 -12.43 -1.65
C LEU A 115 1.91 -11.05 -2.21
N TYR A 116 1.98 -10.03 -1.37
CA TYR A 116 2.40 -8.67 -1.73
C TYR A 116 3.69 -8.32 -0.99
N ASN A 117 4.73 -7.92 -1.72
CA ASN A 117 6.00 -7.44 -1.14
C ASN A 117 6.12 -5.91 -1.22
N LYS A 118 5.41 -5.29 -2.16
CA LYS A 118 5.14 -3.86 -2.20
C LYS A 118 3.69 -3.66 -2.61
N ILE A 119 3.15 -2.49 -2.25
CA ILE A 119 1.77 -2.12 -2.60
C ILE A 119 1.78 -0.79 -3.33
N GLY A 120 0.99 -0.67 -4.39
CA GLY A 120 0.84 0.59 -5.11
C GLY A 120 0.16 1.63 -4.22
N VAL A 121 0.65 2.87 -4.25
CA VAL A 121 0.11 3.97 -3.43
C VAL A 121 -0.12 5.17 -4.33
N ASP A 122 -1.31 5.77 -4.27
CA ASP A 122 -1.51 7.12 -4.78
C ASP A 122 -0.84 8.10 -3.82
N ILE A 123 0.26 8.71 -4.23
CA ILE A 123 1.08 9.58 -3.39
C ILE A 123 0.37 10.89 -2.98
N ARG A 124 -0.64 11.32 -3.75
CA ARG A 124 -1.37 12.57 -3.47
C ARG A 124 -2.38 12.37 -2.36
N THR A 125 -3.05 11.22 -2.37
CA THR A 125 -4.08 10.86 -1.38
C THR A 125 -3.54 9.94 -0.30
N MET A 126 -2.33 9.39 -0.44
CA MET A 126 -1.76 8.35 0.41
C MET A 126 -2.72 7.18 0.63
N THR A 127 -3.39 6.76 -0.44
CA THR A 127 -4.29 5.59 -0.44
C THR A 127 -3.71 4.46 -1.27
N ILE A 128 -3.95 3.23 -0.84
CA ILE A 128 -3.51 2.02 -1.54
C ILE A 128 -4.31 1.85 -2.83
N ILE A 129 -3.61 1.53 -3.91
CA ILE A 129 -4.20 1.17 -5.21
C ILE A 129 -4.51 -0.33 -5.19
N GLU A 130 -5.72 -0.70 -4.77
CA GLU A 130 -6.09 -2.10 -4.48
C GLU A 130 -5.96 -3.08 -5.66
N THR A 131 -5.98 -2.56 -6.90
CA THR A 131 -5.89 -3.35 -8.13
C THR A 131 -4.47 -3.48 -8.65
N ASP A 132 -3.48 -2.79 -8.09
CA ASP A 132 -2.10 -2.93 -8.53
C ASP A 132 -1.54 -4.30 -8.10
N SER A 133 -0.99 -5.03 -9.06
CA SER A 133 -0.40 -6.35 -8.83
C SER A 133 1.08 -6.45 -9.22
N ASN A 134 1.76 -5.32 -9.43
CA ASN A 134 3.12 -5.27 -9.99
C ASN A 134 4.17 -5.96 -9.12
N PHE A 135 3.98 -5.94 -7.79
CA PHE A 135 4.89 -6.55 -6.81
C PHE A 135 4.24 -7.73 -6.07
N THR A 136 3.38 -8.45 -6.77
CA THR A 136 2.74 -9.66 -6.24
C THR A 136 3.47 -10.93 -6.64
N THR A 137 3.50 -11.91 -5.73
CA THR A 137 3.84 -13.30 -6.04
C THR A 137 2.56 -14.13 -5.96
N GLN A 138 2.18 -14.75 -7.07
CA GLN A 138 1.04 -15.66 -7.09
C GLN A 138 1.49 -17.07 -6.70
N ILE A 139 0.93 -17.56 -5.61
CA ILE A 139 1.14 -18.94 -5.15
C ILE A 139 0.15 -19.88 -5.83
N GLN A 140 -1.08 -19.39 -6.07
CA GLN A 140 -2.14 -20.16 -6.71
C GLN A 140 -3.16 -19.22 -7.36
N GLY A 141 -3.78 -19.66 -8.46
CA GLY A 141 -4.98 -19.04 -9.02
C GLY A 141 -4.78 -17.59 -9.49
N LYS A 142 -5.81 -16.78 -9.30
CA LYS A 142 -5.86 -15.37 -9.67
C LYS A 142 -5.31 -14.47 -8.56
N VAL A 143 -4.93 -13.25 -8.96
CA VAL A 143 -4.57 -12.18 -8.03
C VAL A 143 -5.80 -11.82 -7.19
N VAL A 144 -5.67 -11.94 -5.87
CA VAL A 144 -6.65 -11.41 -4.91
C VAL A 144 -6.31 -9.95 -4.62
N ARG A 145 -7.27 -9.06 -4.81
CA ARG A 145 -7.10 -7.60 -4.66
C ARG A 145 -6.72 -7.23 -3.22
N TYR A 146 -5.87 -6.22 -3.08
CA TYR A 146 -5.42 -5.79 -1.76
C TYR A 146 -6.59 -5.23 -0.95
N GLY A 147 -6.73 -5.68 0.29
CA GLY A 147 -7.81 -5.28 1.18
C GLY A 147 -9.10 -6.08 1.04
N TRP A 148 -9.25 -6.91 0.01
CA TRP A 148 -10.44 -7.74 -0.17
C TRP A 148 -10.30 -9.05 0.59
N VAL A 149 -11.40 -9.55 1.15
CA VAL A 149 -11.47 -10.86 1.80
C VAL A 149 -12.75 -11.55 1.40
N GLN A 150 -12.67 -12.73 0.78
CA GLN A 150 -13.85 -13.43 0.28
C GLN A 150 -13.59 -14.92 0.07
N SER A 151 -14.67 -15.68 0.01
CA SER A 151 -14.66 -17.07 -0.43
C SER A 151 -16.02 -17.47 -1.00
N CYS A 152 -16.07 -18.61 -1.69
CA CYS A 152 -17.30 -19.23 -2.23
C CYS A 152 -17.64 -20.50 -1.47
N SER A 153 -17.44 -20.52 -0.15
CA SER A 153 -17.65 -21.79 0.53
C SER A 153 -19.13 -22.14 0.72
N GLY A 154 -20.02 -21.15 0.59
CA GLY A 154 -21.46 -21.27 0.84
C GLY A 154 -21.83 -20.70 2.21
N TYR A 155 -23.08 -20.27 2.37
CA TYR A 155 -23.55 -19.72 3.64
C TYR A 155 -23.76 -20.82 4.68
N THR A 156 -22.98 -20.80 5.75
CA THR A 156 -23.26 -21.53 6.99
C THR A 156 -22.95 -20.63 8.17
N SER A 157 -23.83 -20.56 9.16
CA SER A 157 -23.63 -19.73 10.36
C SER A 157 -22.76 -20.40 11.43
N SER A 158 -22.39 -21.67 11.24
CA SER A 158 -21.71 -22.51 12.22
C SER A 158 -20.24 -22.80 11.89
N CYS A 159 -19.77 -22.46 10.69
CA CYS A 159 -18.43 -22.81 10.24
C CYS A 159 -17.52 -21.59 10.05
N ASP A 160 -16.21 -21.84 10.13
CA ASP A 160 -15.19 -20.80 9.96
C ASP A 160 -15.11 -20.28 8.53
N TYR A 161 -15.12 -18.96 8.38
CA TYR A 161 -14.82 -18.25 7.12
C TYR A 161 -13.47 -18.68 6.53
N LYS A 162 -13.48 -18.96 5.22
CA LYS A 162 -12.37 -19.54 4.48
C LYS A 162 -11.48 -18.52 3.78
N GLY A 163 -12.01 -17.36 3.43
CA GLY A 163 -11.21 -16.25 2.90
C GLY A 163 -10.34 -15.64 3.99
N VAL A 164 -9.10 -15.27 3.63
CA VAL A 164 -8.14 -14.65 4.56
C VAL A 164 -7.49 -13.44 3.90
N ALA A 165 -7.41 -12.34 4.63
CA ALA A 165 -6.63 -11.17 4.27
C ALA A 165 -5.75 -10.75 5.45
N GLY A 166 -4.44 -10.77 5.27
CA GLY A 166 -3.45 -10.33 6.26
C GLY A 166 -2.65 -9.17 5.70
N MET A 167 -2.75 -8.02 6.38
CA MET A 167 -2.14 -6.76 5.97
C MET A 167 -1.31 -6.19 7.12
N SER A 168 -0.05 -5.88 6.84
CA SER A 168 0.87 -5.19 7.73
C SER A 168 1.55 -4.04 6.99
N VAL A 169 1.70 -2.91 7.67
CA VAL A 169 2.55 -1.77 7.28
C VAL A 169 3.57 -1.45 8.38
N ALA A 170 3.82 -2.41 9.28
CA ALA A 170 4.86 -2.30 10.30
C ALA A 170 6.22 -1.96 9.68
N ASP A 171 7.02 -1.17 10.40
CA ASP A 171 8.38 -0.75 10.02
C ASP A 171 8.47 0.03 8.68
N THR A 172 7.36 0.56 8.19
CA THR A 172 7.34 1.44 7.01
C THR A 172 7.35 2.94 7.33
N GLY A 173 7.14 3.29 8.60
CA GLY A 173 6.89 4.68 9.04
C GLY A 173 5.48 5.19 8.74
N LEU A 174 4.59 4.31 8.28
CA LEU A 174 3.18 4.59 8.07
C LEU A 174 2.30 3.63 8.89
N ILE A 175 1.08 4.09 9.18
CA ILE A 175 0.02 3.32 9.84
C ILE A 175 -1.24 3.32 8.96
N PHE A 176 -2.13 2.37 9.19
CA PHE A 176 -3.48 2.41 8.66
C PHE A 176 -4.29 3.49 9.37
N SER A 177 -4.97 4.34 8.60
CA SER A 177 -5.92 5.29 9.17
C SER A 177 -7.01 4.57 9.99
N GLY A 178 -7.35 5.12 11.15
CA GLY A 178 -8.47 4.65 11.97
C GLY A 178 -9.82 4.69 11.24
N MET A 179 -9.95 5.54 10.20
CA MET A 179 -11.15 5.69 9.38
C MET A 179 -11.34 4.59 8.34
N ASN A 180 -10.37 3.69 8.15
CA ASN A 180 -10.49 2.59 7.20
C ASN A 180 -11.61 1.63 7.63
N GLU A 181 -12.61 1.44 6.77
CA GLU A 181 -13.81 0.64 7.04
C GLU A 181 -13.99 -0.41 5.94
N TRP A 182 -14.48 -1.58 6.31
CA TRP A 182 -14.87 -2.65 5.39
C TRP A 182 -16.39 -2.82 5.39
N ILE A 183 -16.93 -3.19 4.24
CA ILE A 183 -18.36 -3.46 4.05
C ILE A 183 -18.55 -4.83 3.40
N LYS A 184 -19.71 -5.42 3.67
CA LYS A 184 -20.14 -6.68 3.05
C LYS A 184 -20.21 -6.53 1.52
N PHE A 185 -19.83 -7.59 0.82
CA PHE A 185 -19.84 -7.64 -0.64
C PHE A 185 -20.14 -9.06 -1.14
N GLY A 186 -20.75 -9.16 -2.33
CA GLY A 186 -21.12 -10.43 -2.94
C GLY A 186 -22.35 -11.06 -2.30
N THR A 187 -22.72 -12.25 -2.78
CA THR A 187 -23.92 -12.96 -2.31
C THR A 187 -23.64 -13.57 -0.94
N ASP A 188 -24.53 -13.28 0.03
CA ASP A 188 -24.41 -13.68 1.43
C ASP A 188 -23.03 -13.35 2.03
N GLY A 189 -22.47 -12.22 1.61
CA GLY A 189 -21.14 -11.80 2.01
C GLY A 189 -21.05 -11.45 3.48
N GLU A 190 -20.23 -12.21 4.20
CA GLU A 190 -19.92 -11.97 5.60
C GLU A 190 -18.42 -11.85 5.79
N PHE A 191 -18.00 -11.01 6.73
CA PHE A 191 -16.59 -10.91 7.10
C PHE A 191 -16.45 -10.57 8.58
N SER A 192 -15.28 -10.91 9.13
CA SER A 192 -14.91 -10.60 10.50
C SER A 192 -13.50 -10.04 10.57
N THR A 193 -13.32 -9.07 11.45
CA THR A 193 -12.01 -8.52 11.80
C THR A 193 -11.42 -9.39 12.90
N VAL A 194 -10.35 -10.13 12.57
CA VAL A 194 -9.64 -10.99 13.52
C VAL A 194 -8.65 -10.18 14.36
N LEU A 195 -7.97 -9.23 13.71
CA LEU A 195 -7.01 -8.34 14.35
C LEU A 195 -7.08 -6.97 13.69
N ARG A 196 -7.05 -5.92 14.51
CA ARG A 196 -6.85 -4.55 14.05
C ARG A 196 -6.07 -3.76 15.08
N ASN A 197 -4.95 -3.22 14.64
CA ASN A 197 -4.22 -2.15 15.30
C ASN A 197 -3.72 -1.17 14.22
N ASP A 198 -2.92 -0.18 14.61
CA ASP A 198 -2.45 0.87 13.70
C ASP A 198 -1.58 0.32 12.56
N HIS A 199 -0.85 -0.78 12.75
CA HIS A 199 0.08 -1.34 11.76
C HIS A 199 -0.44 -2.59 11.06
N THR A 200 -1.42 -3.29 11.63
CA THR A 200 -1.84 -4.62 11.18
C THR A 200 -3.35 -4.74 11.16
N ILE A 201 -3.86 -5.32 10.07
CA ILE A 201 -5.26 -5.68 9.89
C ILE A 201 -5.31 -7.12 9.38
N ALA A 202 -6.03 -7.98 10.09
CA ALA A 202 -6.33 -9.34 9.66
C ALA A 202 -7.83 -9.55 9.59
N LEU A 203 -8.31 -10.02 8.44
CA LEU A 203 -9.72 -10.28 8.19
C LEU A 203 -9.93 -11.73 7.75
N LYS A 204 -11.10 -12.26 8.07
CA LYS A 204 -11.65 -13.44 7.41
C LYS A 204 -12.97 -13.10 6.76
N GLY A 205 -13.34 -13.81 5.69
CA GLY A 205 -14.58 -13.54 4.97
C GLY A 205 -15.04 -14.70 4.11
N ASP A 206 -16.34 -14.77 3.89
CA ASP A 206 -16.99 -15.86 3.18
C ASP A 206 -18.39 -15.49 2.67
N GLY A 207 -19.03 -16.43 1.99
CA GLY A 207 -20.42 -16.35 1.57
C GLY A 207 -20.71 -17.33 0.43
N ALA A 208 -21.87 -17.15 -0.21
CA ALA A 208 -22.18 -17.78 -1.49
C ALA A 208 -21.45 -17.04 -2.63
N CYS A 209 -20.11 -16.96 -2.54
CA CYS A 209 -19.24 -16.07 -3.30
C CYS A 209 -19.32 -14.62 -2.82
N GLY A 210 -19.12 -14.44 -1.52
CA GLY A 210 -19.17 -13.15 -0.84
C GLY A 210 -18.04 -12.97 0.17
N GLY A 211 -18.04 -11.82 0.83
CA GLY A 211 -17.13 -11.49 1.90
C GLY A 211 -17.14 -10.01 2.27
N GLY A 212 -15.96 -9.44 2.44
CA GLY A 212 -15.73 -8.04 2.78
C GLY A 212 -14.78 -7.34 1.80
N LYS A 213 -15.06 -6.05 1.55
CA LYS A 213 -14.17 -5.17 0.78
C LYS A 213 -14.02 -3.82 1.46
N PRO A 214 -12.95 -3.05 1.17
CA PRO A 214 -12.84 -1.68 1.67
C PRO A 214 -14.02 -0.82 1.17
N LYS A 215 -14.60 -0.02 2.07
CA LYS A 215 -15.67 0.94 1.73
C LYS A 215 -15.15 2.10 0.89
N TYR A 216 -13.94 2.53 1.22
CA TYR A 216 -13.17 3.57 0.54
C TYR A 216 -11.75 3.06 0.30
N PRO A 217 -10.97 3.69 -0.60
CA PRO A 217 -9.55 3.36 -0.75
C PRO A 217 -8.83 3.38 0.60
N ILE A 218 -8.06 2.33 0.89
CA ILE A 218 -7.40 2.16 2.18
C ILE A 218 -6.37 3.27 2.35
N LYS A 219 -6.59 4.10 3.36
CA LYS A 219 -5.79 5.29 3.68
C LYS A 219 -4.64 4.94 4.62
N LEU A 220 -3.47 5.45 4.30
CA LEU A 220 -2.28 5.44 5.16
C LEU A 220 -2.10 6.82 5.82
N GLU A 221 -1.49 6.82 7.00
CA GLU A 221 -1.12 8.01 7.77
C GLU A 221 0.32 7.87 8.26
N THR A 222 0.96 8.99 8.62
CA THR A 222 2.32 8.94 9.19
C THR A 222 2.29 8.33 10.58
N ASP A 223 3.22 7.42 10.85
CA ASP A 223 3.39 6.85 12.18
C ASP A 223 4.04 7.89 13.13
N PRO A 224 3.33 8.36 14.18
CA PRO A 224 3.88 9.34 15.12
C PRO A 224 5.01 8.77 16.00
N SER A 225 5.12 7.45 16.12
CA SER A 225 6.20 6.80 16.86
C SER A 225 7.50 6.75 16.05
N PHE A 226 7.41 6.73 14.72
CA PHE A 226 8.55 6.61 13.82
C PHE A 226 9.45 7.85 13.83
N SER A 227 8.90 9.04 14.03
CA SER A 227 9.69 10.28 14.15
C SER A 227 10.59 10.34 15.40
N LYS A 228 10.32 9.52 16.43
CA LYS A 228 11.14 9.49 17.65
C LYS A 228 12.45 8.71 17.45
N LEU A 229 12.54 7.84 16.45
CA LEU A 229 13.73 7.03 16.17
C LEU A 229 14.82 7.82 15.44
N CYS A 230 14.49 8.94 14.79
CA CYS A 230 15.45 9.80 14.07
C CYS A 230 16.07 10.92 14.92
N THR A 231 15.79 10.98 16.23
CA THR A 231 16.31 12.06 17.12
C THR A 231 17.47 11.60 18.02
N VAL A 232 18.09 10.45 17.75
CA VAL A 232 19.25 9.96 18.51
C VAL A 232 20.41 9.66 17.56
N VAL A 233 21.11 10.71 17.11
CA VAL A 233 22.56 10.71 16.80
C VAL A 233 23.09 12.12 17.01
#